data_AF-A0A3D0J848-F1
#
_entry.id   AF-A0A3D0J848-F1
#
_cell.length_a   1.000
_cell.length_b   1.000
_cell.length_c   1.000
_cell.angle_alpha   90.00
_cell.angle_beta   90.00
_cell.angle_gamma   90.00
#
_symmetry.space_group_name_H-M   'P 1'
#
loop_
_entity.id
_entity.type
_entity.pdbx_description
1 polymer ?
#
loop_
_entity_poly.entity_id
_entity_poly.type
_entity_poly.pdbx_seq_one_letter_code
_entity_poly.pdbx_strand_id
1 'polypeptide(L)'
;MAIVRSVKPVKFFLGLIYSQEVSLWDLERELQKRFGTIDRKSPVLDFSGSTDYYSPEMGPKLFRAWWSLHQLGDPGKLPELKLLSNQLEDEYLKASEGTGRIVNIDPGYVNEARVILASCKDFSHRVYLGQGIYGDVTLIYRGDGFKPLEWTYPDYQCPEAFRYFQALKDDYRKQIKEAK
;
A
#
# COMPACT_ATOMS: atom_id res chain seq x y z
N MET A 1 -26.65 24.66 0.66
CA MET A 1 -26.68 23.19 0.46
C MET A 1 -25.40 22.78 -0.25
N ALA A 2 -24.67 21.79 0.25
CA ALA A 2 -23.47 21.31 -0.44
C ALA A 2 -23.87 20.52 -1.70
N ILE A 3 -23.16 20.76 -2.81
CA ILE A 3 -23.39 20.05 -4.08
C ILE A 3 -22.57 18.76 -4.06
N VAL A 4 -23.23 17.62 -4.24
CA VAL A 4 -22.56 16.32 -4.40
C VAL A 4 -21.76 16.35 -5.70
N ARG A 5 -20.48 16.01 -5.62
CA ARG A 5 -19.57 15.94 -6.77
C ARG A 5 -19.14 14.49 -7.00
N SER A 6 -18.85 14.16 -8.25
CA SER A 6 -18.17 12.91 -8.58
C SER A 6 -16.80 12.85 -7.89
N VAL A 7 -16.45 11.66 -7.40
CA VAL A 7 -15.17 11.42 -6.78
C VAL A 7 -14.12 11.32 -7.87
N LYS A 8 -13.00 12.04 -7.72
CA LYS A 8 -11.88 11.92 -8.64
C LYS A 8 -11.24 10.55 -8.47
N PRO A 9 -10.81 9.88 -9.56
CA PRO A 9 -10.11 8.63 -9.44
C PRO A 9 -8.75 8.86 -8.75
N VAL A 10 -8.19 7.80 -8.18
CA VAL A 10 -6.95 7.80 -7.39
C VAL A 10 -5.95 6.81 -7.98
N LYS A 11 -4.67 6.98 -7.64
CA LYS A 11 -3.59 6.06 -8.02
C LYS A 11 -3.37 5.04 -6.93
N PHE A 12 -3.67 3.78 -7.20
CA PHE A 12 -3.48 2.69 -6.24
C PHE A 12 -2.01 2.24 -6.18
N PHE A 13 -1.62 1.77 -5.00
CA PHE A 13 -0.34 1.10 -4.76
C PHE A 13 -0.50 -0.04 -3.76
N LEU A 14 0.51 -0.89 -3.71
CA LEU A 14 0.67 -2.01 -2.80
C LEU A 14 1.96 -1.82 -2.03
N GLY A 15 1.88 -1.69 -0.71
CA GLY A 15 3.02 -1.81 0.18
C GLY A 15 3.29 -3.29 0.45
N LEU A 16 4.50 -3.75 0.16
CA LEU A 16 4.93 -5.13 0.34
C LEU A 16 5.92 -5.23 1.48
N ILE A 17 5.71 -6.15 2.41
CA ILE A 17 6.75 -6.67 3.31
C ILE A 17 6.82 -8.17 3.05
N TYR A 18 8.00 -8.72 2.84
CA TYR A 18 8.14 -10.14 2.52
C TYR A 18 9.45 -10.71 3.05
N SER A 19 9.47 -12.00 3.34
CA SER A 19 10.67 -12.72 3.77
C SER A 19 11.52 -13.12 2.56
N GLN A 20 12.75 -13.57 2.83
CA GLN A 20 13.66 -14.12 1.80
C GLN A 20 13.11 -15.37 1.08
N GLU A 21 12.10 -16.03 1.63
CA GLU A 21 11.48 -17.23 1.04
C GLU A 21 10.53 -16.87 -0.11
N VAL A 22 10.09 -15.61 -0.19
CA VAL A 22 9.17 -15.15 -1.22
C VAL A 22 9.94 -14.77 -2.49
N SER A 23 9.69 -15.51 -3.56
CA SER A 23 10.11 -15.14 -4.91
C SER A 23 9.37 -13.86 -5.36
N LEU A 24 10.11 -12.76 -5.49
CA LEU A 24 9.55 -11.49 -6.01
C LEU A 24 8.97 -11.63 -7.40
N TRP A 25 9.54 -12.50 -8.24
CA TRP A 25 9.06 -12.71 -9.60
C TRP A 25 7.68 -13.40 -9.61
N ASP A 26 7.50 -14.43 -8.77
CA ASP A 26 6.21 -15.09 -8.62
C ASP A 26 5.19 -14.16 -7.96
N LEU A 27 5.59 -13.42 -6.91
CA LEU A 27 4.73 -12.45 -6.25
C LEU A 27 4.25 -11.37 -7.24
N GLU A 28 5.15 -10.83 -8.06
CA GLU A 28 4.77 -9.88 -9.11
C GLU A 28 3.76 -10.45 -10.09
N ARG A 29 3.96 -11.69 -10.55
CA ARG A 29 3.01 -12.33 -11.46
C ARG A 29 1.62 -12.46 -10.83
N GLU A 30 1.54 -12.91 -9.58
CA GLU A 30 0.26 -13.04 -8.88
C GLU A 30 -0.39 -11.69 -8.58
N LEU A 31 0.40 -10.68 -8.23
CA LEU A 31 -0.09 -9.32 -8.04
C LEU A 31 -0.65 -8.75 -9.34
N GLN A 32 0.05 -8.88 -10.47
CA GLN A 32 -0.47 -8.38 -11.74
C GLN A 32 -1.74 -9.09 -12.19
N LYS A 33 -1.84 -10.40 -11.93
CA LYS A 33 -3.02 -11.21 -12.24
C LYS A 33 -4.27 -10.74 -11.47
N ARG A 34 -4.11 -10.36 -10.21
CA ARG A 34 -5.23 -10.01 -9.30
C ARG A 34 -5.57 -8.52 -9.26
N PHE A 35 -4.55 -7.66 -9.30
CA PHE A 35 -4.69 -6.21 -9.10
C PHE A 35 -4.60 -5.42 -10.40
N GLY A 36 -4.03 -6.01 -11.46
CA GLY A 36 -3.76 -5.36 -12.73
C GLY A 36 -2.30 -4.95 -12.91
N THR A 37 -1.98 -4.35 -14.06
CA THR A 37 -0.61 -4.01 -14.47
C THR A 37 0.11 -3.13 -13.44
N ILE A 38 1.34 -3.50 -13.09
CA ILE A 38 2.22 -2.69 -12.25
C ILE A 38 3.05 -1.76 -13.15
N ASP A 39 3.11 -0.47 -12.81
CA ASP A 39 3.82 0.53 -13.63
C ASP A 39 4.94 1.30 -12.90
N ARG A 40 5.01 1.23 -11.57
CA ARG A 40 6.14 1.74 -10.79
C ARG A 40 6.49 0.78 -9.68
N LYS A 41 7.79 0.61 -9.44
CA LYS A 41 8.34 -0.10 -8.29
C LYS A 41 9.34 0.79 -7.56
N SER A 42 9.31 0.80 -6.24
CA SER A 42 10.39 1.36 -5.43
C SER A 42 11.64 0.47 -5.52
N PRO A 43 12.81 0.96 -5.10
CA PRO A 43 13.89 0.09 -4.65
C PRO A 43 13.39 -0.87 -3.56
N VAL A 44 14.01 -2.05 -3.48
CA VAL A 44 13.83 -2.98 -2.36
C VAL A 44 14.69 -2.49 -1.20
N LEU A 45 14.08 -2.33 -0.03
CA LEU A 45 14.79 -1.95 1.19
C LEU A 45 15.00 -3.17 2.07
N ASP A 46 16.20 -3.26 2.66
CA ASP A 46 16.43 -4.16 3.77
C ASP A 46 15.62 -3.65 4.97
N PHE A 47 14.66 -4.46 5.40
CA PHE A 47 13.74 -4.16 6.49
C PHE A 47 14.02 -5.01 7.73
N SER A 48 15.16 -5.69 7.75
CA SER A 48 15.62 -6.55 8.85
C SER A 48 15.91 -5.78 10.14
N GLY A 49 16.11 -4.46 10.08
CA GLY A 49 16.33 -3.62 11.27
C GLY A 49 15.05 -3.19 12.00
N SER A 50 13.87 -3.42 11.41
CA SER A 50 12.57 -3.03 11.98
C SER A 50 11.92 -4.19 12.78
N THR A 51 12.75 -5.05 13.35
CA THR A 51 12.39 -6.40 13.85
C THR A 51 11.31 -6.41 14.91
N ASP A 52 11.24 -5.40 15.78
CA ASP A 52 10.43 -5.51 16.99
C ASP A 52 8.92 -5.57 16.69
N TYR A 53 8.49 -5.03 15.55
CA TYR A 53 7.07 -5.00 15.18
C TYR A 53 6.64 -6.19 14.29
N TYR A 54 7.51 -6.68 13.40
CA TYR A 54 7.16 -7.68 12.38
C TYR A 54 7.83 -9.04 12.58
N SER A 55 8.99 -9.08 13.23
CA SER A 55 9.77 -10.31 13.39
C SER A 55 9.06 -11.41 14.19
N PRO A 56 8.23 -11.11 15.22
CA PRO A 56 7.47 -12.15 15.91
C PRO A 56 6.52 -12.94 15.01
N GLU A 57 6.00 -12.32 13.94
CA GLU A 57 5.02 -12.93 13.03
C GLU A 57 5.66 -13.47 11.74
N MET A 58 6.71 -12.79 11.25
CA MET A 58 7.28 -13.02 9.91
C MET A 58 8.73 -13.54 9.90
N GLY A 59 9.36 -13.67 11.07
CA GLY A 59 10.73 -14.16 11.21
C GLY A 59 11.81 -13.09 10.95
N PRO A 60 13.10 -13.50 10.95
CA PRO A 60 14.22 -12.61 10.68
C PRO A 60 14.44 -12.45 9.17
N LYS A 61 14.98 -11.28 8.75
CA LYS A 61 15.25 -10.90 7.35
C LYS A 61 14.02 -10.62 6.50
N LEU A 62 13.56 -9.38 6.59
CA LEU A 62 12.40 -8.88 5.84
C LEU A 62 12.86 -7.84 4.82
N PHE A 63 12.10 -7.73 3.75
CA PHE A 63 12.29 -6.74 2.71
C PHE A 63 11.05 -5.88 2.55
N ARG A 64 11.23 -4.60 2.22
CA ARG A 64 10.15 -3.63 2.00
C ARG A 64 10.18 -3.09 0.58
N ALA A 65 9.02 -3.02 -0.07
CA ALA A 65 8.85 -2.36 -1.36
C ALA A 65 7.45 -1.74 -1.50
N TRP A 66 7.30 -0.80 -2.44
CA TRP A 66 6.01 -0.24 -2.83
C TRP A 66 5.84 -0.25 -4.34
N TRP A 67 4.75 -0.84 -4.82
CA TRP A 67 4.46 -1.00 -6.25
C TRP A 67 3.11 -0.36 -6.61
N SER A 68 3.03 0.41 -7.70
CA SER A 68 1.78 1.05 -8.13
C SER A 68 1.09 0.33 -9.27
N LEU A 69 -0.23 0.46 -9.29
CA LEU A 69 -1.06 -0.04 -10.39
C LEU A 69 -1.18 1.02 -11.49
N HIS A 70 -1.15 0.58 -12.74
CA HIS A 70 -1.19 1.47 -13.89
C HIS A 70 -2.47 2.29 -13.96
N GLN A 71 -3.61 1.62 -13.85
CA GLN A 71 -4.93 2.21 -13.98
C GLN A 71 -5.28 3.07 -12.76
N LEU A 72 -5.79 4.27 -13.01
CA LEU A 72 -6.49 5.03 -11.97
C LEU A 72 -7.84 4.35 -11.69
N GLY A 73 -8.33 4.45 -10.46
CA GLY A 73 -9.61 3.84 -10.11
C GLY A 73 -10.39 4.61 -9.05
N ASP A 74 -11.63 4.17 -8.85
CA ASP A 74 -12.51 4.71 -7.82
C ASP A 74 -11.94 4.39 -6.43
N PRO A 75 -11.66 5.39 -5.56
CA PRO A 75 -11.17 5.12 -4.20
C PRO A 75 -12.10 4.21 -3.37
N GLY A 76 -13.39 4.11 -3.72
CA GLY A 76 -14.34 3.17 -3.12
C GLY A 76 -13.99 1.69 -3.33
N LYS A 77 -13.06 1.37 -4.25
CA LYS A 77 -12.54 0.00 -4.45
C LYS A 77 -11.48 -0.41 -3.43
N LEU A 78 -10.99 0.51 -2.59
CA LEU A 78 -9.93 0.20 -1.63
C LEU A 78 -10.28 -1.00 -0.70
N PRO A 79 -11.52 -1.16 -0.19
CA PRO A 79 -11.91 -2.35 0.56
C PRO A 79 -11.76 -3.66 -0.23
N GLU A 80 -12.19 -3.69 -1.49
CA GLU A 80 -12.07 -4.86 -2.37
C GLU A 80 -10.61 -5.26 -2.55
N LEU A 81 -9.72 -4.28 -2.81
CA LEU A 81 -8.29 -4.54 -2.94
C LEU A 81 -7.69 -5.13 -1.66
N LYS A 82 -8.13 -4.68 -0.47
CA LYS A 82 -7.65 -5.25 0.80
C LYS A 82 -8.14 -6.68 1.01
N LEU A 83 -9.36 -7.00 0.62
CA LEU A 83 -9.85 -8.38 0.68
C LEU A 83 -9.07 -9.29 -0.28
N LEU A 84 -8.78 -8.82 -1.51
CA LEU A 84 -7.92 -9.55 -2.46
C LEU A 84 -6.50 -9.76 -1.93
N SER A 85 -5.94 -8.76 -1.24
CA SER A 85 -4.59 -8.88 -0.68
C SER A 85 -4.55 -9.87 0.47
N ASN A 86 -5.54 -9.84 1.37
CA ASN A 86 -5.66 -10.81 2.46
C ASN A 86 -5.80 -12.26 1.94
N GLN A 87 -6.55 -12.46 0.85
CA GLN A 87 -6.68 -13.78 0.22
C GLN A 87 -5.33 -14.28 -0.32
N LEU A 88 -4.58 -13.42 -1.01
CA LEU A 88 -3.27 -13.79 -1.54
C LEU A 88 -2.28 -14.11 -0.41
N GLU A 89 -2.27 -13.32 0.66
CA GLU A 89 -1.42 -13.58 1.83
C GLU A 89 -1.74 -14.93 2.49
N ASP A 90 -3.02 -15.29 2.59
CA ASP A 90 -3.47 -16.60 3.11
C ASP A 90 -3.04 -17.77 2.20
N GLU A 91 -3.07 -17.57 0.87
CA GLU A 91 -2.53 -18.55 -0.09
C GLU A 91 -1.02 -18.77 0.11
N TYR A 92 -0.24 -17.70 0.30
CA TYR A 92 1.19 -17.80 0.60
C TYR A 92 1.47 -18.48 1.95
N LEU A 93 0.67 -18.15 2.98
CA LEU A 93 0.78 -18.79 4.29
C LEU A 93 0.55 -20.31 4.19
N LYS A 94 -0.51 -20.73 3.49
CA LYS A 94 -0.84 -22.16 3.29
C LYS A 94 0.18 -22.92 2.45
N ALA A 95 0.87 -22.24 1.54
CA ALA A 95 1.91 -22.82 0.71
C ALA A 95 3.28 -22.87 1.42
N SER A 96 3.45 -22.15 2.53
CA SER A 96 4.70 -22.13 3.28
C SER A 96 4.82 -23.35 4.22
N GLU A 97 6.03 -23.88 4.38
CA GLU A 97 6.31 -24.97 5.32
C GLU A 97 6.44 -24.48 6.78
N GLY A 98 6.47 -23.17 6.98
CA GLY A 98 6.60 -22.51 8.27
C GLY A 98 5.26 -22.22 8.97
N THR A 99 5.34 -21.74 10.21
CA THR A 99 4.16 -21.39 11.02
C THR A 99 3.80 -19.90 10.97
N GLY A 100 4.58 -19.10 10.23
CA GLY A 100 4.50 -17.63 10.23
C GLY A 100 4.19 -17.05 8.86
N ARG A 101 3.73 -15.81 8.83
CA ARG A 101 3.37 -15.11 7.60
C ARG A 101 4.63 -14.69 6.85
N ILE A 102 4.77 -15.12 5.59
CA ILE A 102 5.96 -14.80 4.77
C ILE A 102 5.78 -13.56 3.88
N VAL A 103 4.54 -13.06 3.71
CA VAL A 103 4.23 -11.86 2.92
C VAL A 103 3.09 -11.05 3.54
N ASN A 104 3.24 -9.72 3.51
CA ASN A 104 2.25 -8.73 3.89
C ASN A 104 2.07 -7.73 2.73
N ILE A 105 0.82 -7.56 2.31
CA ILE A 105 0.40 -6.79 1.14
C ILE A 105 -0.66 -5.78 1.61
N ASP A 106 -0.25 -4.51 1.68
CA ASP A 106 -1.09 -3.41 2.12
C ASP A 106 -1.46 -2.51 0.95
N PRO A 107 -2.67 -2.68 0.39
CA PRO A 107 -3.17 -1.76 -0.62
C PRO A 107 -3.46 -0.39 -0.01
N GLY A 108 -3.16 0.62 -0.82
CA GLY A 108 -3.43 2.02 -0.52
C GLY A 108 -3.61 2.81 -1.79
N TYR A 109 -3.87 4.11 -1.65
CA TYR A 109 -3.88 5.01 -2.78
C TYR A 109 -3.25 6.37 -2.47
N VAL A 110 -2.85 7.05 -3.54
CA VAL A 110 -2.41 8.44 -3.53
C VAL A 110 -3.41 9.29 -4.28
N ASN A 111 -3.67 10.48 -3.75
CA ASN A 111 -4.30 11.57 -4.47
C ASN A 111 -3.51 12.87 -4.25
N GLU A 112 -4.08 14.02 -4.65
CA GLU A 112 -3.40 15.32 -4.51
C GLU A 112 -2.99 15.67 -3.08
N ALA A 113 -3.69 15.16 -2.08
CA ALA A 113 -3.58 15.64 -0.71
C ALA A 113 -2.97 14.62 0.26
N ARG A 114 -2.97 13.33 -0.06
CA ARG A 114 -2.64 12.29 0.91
C ARG A 114 -2.32 10.92 0.31
N VAL A 115 -1.67 10.13 1.14
CA VAL A 115 -1.53 8.67 1.02
C VAL A 115 -2.50 8.03 2.02
N ILE A 116 -3.31 7.09 1.56
CA ILE A 116 -4.23 6.31 2.40
C ILE A 116 -3.87 4.83 2.32
N LEU A 117 -3.91 4.13 3.45
CA LEU A 117 -3.80 2.67 3.55
C LEU A 117 -5.10 2.03 3.98
N ALA A 118 -5.34 0.80 3.52
CA ALA A 118 -6.41 -0.04 4.00
C ALA A 118 -5.96 -0.85 5.24
N SER A 119 -6.84 -0.98 6.22
CA SER A 119 -6.63 -1.82 7.40
C SER A 119 -7.89 -2.58 7.77
N CYS A 120 -7.74 -3.81 8.28
CA CYS A 120 -8.83 -4.57 8.89
C CYS A 120 -8.96 -4.31 10.40
N LYS A 121 -8.07 -3.47 10.97
CA LYS A 121 -8.05 -3.15 12.40
C LYS A 121 -8.61 -1.74 12.59
N ASP A 122 -9.67 -1.63 13.38
CA ASP A 122 -10.19 -0.32 13.80
C ASP A 122 -9.22 0.37 14.76
N PHE A 123 -9.14 1.70 14.70
CA PHE A 123 -8.39 2.53 15.64
C PHE A 123 -8.84 3.99 15.57
N SER A 124 -8.45 4.82 16.55
CA SER A 124 -8.96 6.19 16.74
C SER A 124 -8.87 7.12 15.53
N HIS A 125 -7.88 6.94 14.65
CA HIS A 125 -7.67 7.77 13.46
C HIS A 125 -8.16 7.12 12.15
N ARG A 126 -8.75 5.92 12.23
CA ARG A 126 -9.17 5.14 11.06
C ARG A 126 -10.66 5.30 10.80
N VAL A 127 -11.02 5.44 9.53
CA VAL A 127 -12.40 5.68 9.11
C VAL A 127 -12.94 4.46 8.38
N TYR A 128 -14.11 3.97 8.79
CA TYR A 128 -14.75 2.84 8.14
C TYR A 128 -15.07 3.13 6.67
N LEU A 129 -14.66 2.22 5.78
CA LEU A 129 -14.85 2.31 4.33
C LEU A 129 -15.85 1.28 3.78
N GLY A 130 -16.30 0.34 4.61
CA GLY A 130 -17.14 -0.79 4.18
C GLY A 130 -16.41 -2.14 4.32
N GLN A 131 -17.18 -3.23 4.39
CA GLN A 131 -16.68 -4.62 4.35
C GLN A 131 -15.67 -4.96 5.45
N GLY A 132 -15.79 -4.34 6.63
CA GLY A 132 -14.81 -4.49 7.72
C GLY A 132 -13.46 -3.82 7.46
N ILE A 133 -13.35 -3.00 6.41
CA ILE A 133 -12.12 -2.30 6.04
C ILE A 133 -12.20 -0.83 6.44
N TYR A 134 -11.07 -0.32 6.93
CA TYR A 134 -10.88 1.05 7.37
C TYR A 134 -9.77 1.73 6.57
N GLY A 135 -9.92 3.02 6.35
CA GLY A 135 -8.93 3.88 5.72
C GLY A 135 -8.11 4.62 6.77
N ASP A 136 -6.79 4.55 6.63
CA ASP A 136 -5.81 5.23 7.46
C ASP A 136 -5.12 6.31 6.62
N VAL A 137 -5.22 7.58 7.01
CA VAL A 137 -4.42 8.64 6.37
C VAL A 137 -3.00 8.52 6.90
N THR A 138 -2.11 7.98 6.07
CA THR A 138 -0.74 7.65 6.48
C THR A 138 0.24 8.78 6.20
N LEU A 139 0.04 9.56 5.14
CA LEU A 139 0.84 10.75 4.85
C LEU A 139 -0.06 11.85 4.32
N ILE A 140 0.25 13.12 4.63
CA ILE A 140 -0.43 14.29 4.08
C ILE A 140 0.55 15.12 3.25
N TYR A 141 0.08 15.65 2.12
CA TYR A 141 0.88 16.55 1.29
C TYR A 141 0.67 17.99 1.78
N ARG A 142 1.74 18.63 2.26
CA ARG A 142 1.68 20.02 2.75
C ARG A 142 2.95 20.77 2.36
N GLY A 143 2.76 21.92 1.72
CA GLY A 143 3.86 22.71 1.18
C GLY A 143 4.50 22.01 -0.01
N ASP A 144 5.73 21.59 0.17
CA ASP A 144 6.61 21.04 -0.87
C ASP A 144 6.75 19.51 -0.85
N GLY A 145 6.03 18.81 0.04
CA GLY A 145 6.11 17.35 0.07
C GLY A 145 5.15 16.66 1.04
N PHE A 146 5.26 15.33 1.08
CA PHE A 146 4.57 14.51 2.06
C PHE A 146 5.16 14.67 3.45
N LYS A 147 4.29 14.75 4.46
CA LYS A 147 4.62 14.82 5.88
C LYS A 147 3.92 13.67 6.61
N PRO A 148 4.61 13.03 7.58
CA PRO A 148 3.98 12.04 8.45
C PRO A 148 3.03 12.71 9.45
N LEU A 149 2.15 11.89 9.99
CA LEU A 149 1.26 12.16 11.11
C LEU A 149 1.77 11.37 12.33
N GLU A 150 1.19 11.64 13.51
CA GLU A 150 1.62 11.04 14.78
C GLU A 150 1.53 9.50 14.78
N TRP A 151 0.65 8.93 13.96
CA TRP A 151 0.43 7.49 13.83
C TRP A 151 1.02 6.87 12.56
N THR A 152 1.75 7.63 11.74
CA THR A 152 2.35 7.09 10.51
C THR A 152 3.33 5.98 10.86
N TYR A 153 3.21 4.83 10.20
CA TYR A 153 4.14 3.72 10.42
C TYR A 153 5.60 4.13 10.12
N PRO A 154 6.59 3.68 10.93
CA PRO A 154 7.99 4.09 10.77
C PRO A 154 8.56 3.86 9.36
N ASP A 155 8.14 2.80 8.68
CA ASP A 155 8.59 2.45 7.33
C ASP A 155 8.10 3.43 6.25
N TYR A 156 7.05 4.22 6.53
CA TYR A 156 6.59 5.31 5.65
C TYR A 156 7.26 6.65 5.97
N GLN A 157 8.09 6.73 7.01
CA GLN A 157 8.78 7.96 7.41
C GLN A 157 10.20 8.07 6.87
N CYS A 158 10.68 7.06 6.13
CA CYS A 158 12.04 7.08 5.57
C CYS A 158 12.13 7.92 4.28
N PRO A 159 13.33 8.43 3.94
CA PRO A 159 13.55 9.17 2.70
C PRO A 159 13.13 8.42 1.44
N GLU A 160 13.27 7.09 1.42
CA GLU A 160 12.89 6.22 0.32
C GLU A 160 11.37 6.22 0.10
N ALA A 161 10.60 6.13 1.17
CA ALA A 161 9.14 6.23 1.13
C ALA A 161 8.70 7.60 0.60
N PHE A 162 9.25 8.70 1.15
CA PHE A 162 8.90 10.05 0.68
C PHE A 162 9.23 10.26 -0.81
N ARG A 163 10.40 9.81 -1.26
CA ARG A 163 10.79 9.88 -2.69
C ARG A 163 9.84 9.07 -3.56
N TYR A 164 9.48 7.85 -3.14
CA TYR A 164 8.54 7.01 -3.88
C TYR A 164 7.16 7.66 -3.99
N PHE A 165 6.57 8.11 -2.87
CA PHE A 165 5.23 8.69 -2.87
C PHE A 165 5.17 10.03 -3.60
N GLN A 166 6.25 10.83 -3.56
CA GLN A 166 6.37 12.03 -4.39
C GLN A 166 6.29 11.68 -5.88
N ALA A 167 7.11 10.72 -6.33
CA ALA A 167 7.12 10.30 -7.73
C ALA A 167 5.77 9.70 -8.16
N LEU A 168 5.14 8.90 -7.28
CA LEU A 168 3.83 8.33 -7.53
C LEU A 168 2.73 9.41 -7.66
N LYS A 169 2.81 10.47 -6.85
CA LYS A 169 1.92 11.62 -6.95
C LYS A 169 2.11 12.39 -8.26
N ASP A 170 3.35 12.49 -8.75
CA ASP A 170 3.65 13.14 -10.02
C ASP A 170 3.10 12.33 -11.21
N ASP A 171 3.16 10.99 -11.16
CA ASP A 171 2.50 10.14 -12.16
C ASP A 171 0.98 10.30 -12.12
N TYR A 172 0.39 10.26 -10.93
CA TYR A 172 -1.05 10.50 -10.73
C TYR A 172 -1.49 11.83 -11.37
N ARG A 173 -0.72 12.90 -11.15
CA ARG A 173 -0.97 14.22 -11.72
C ARG A 173 -0.96 14.23 -13.25
N LYS A 174 0.01 13.55 -13.87
CA LYS A 174 0.08 13.42 -15.33
C LYS A 174 -1.13 12.67 -15.86
N GLN A 175 -1.46 11.52 -15.28
CA GLN A 175 -2.59 10.69 -15.70
C GLN A 175 -3.94 11.42 -15.55
N ILE A 176 -4.16 12.17 -14.46
CA ILE A 176 -5.37 12.97 -14.28
C ILE A 176 -5.46 14.13 -15.30
N LYS A 177 -4.33 14.67 -15.74
CA LYS A 177 -4.31 15.73 -16.76
C LYS A 177 -4.62 15.19 -18.15
N GLU A 178 -4.14 13.98 -18.46
CA GLU A 178 -4.39 13.28 -19.73
C GLU A 178 -5.80 12.73 -19.86
N ALA A 179 -6.45 12.40 -18.72
CA ALA A 179 -7.83 11.90 -18.69
C ALA A 179 -8.91 13.00 -18.77
N LYS A 180 -8.52 14.27 -18.93
CA LYS A 180 -9.42 15.43 -19.09
C LYS A 180 -9.51 15.85 -20.55
#